data_AF-A0AA51HJF1-F1
#
_entry.id   AF-A0AA51HJF1-F1
#
_cell.length_a   1.000
_cell.length_b   1.000
_cell.length_c   1.000
_cell.angle_alpha   90.00
_cell.angle_beta   90.00
_cell.angle_gamma   90.00
#
_symmetry.space_group_name_H-M   'P 1'
#
loop_
_entity.id
_entity.type
_entity.pdbx_description
1 polymer ?
#
loop_
_entity_poly.entity_id
_entity_poly.type
_entity_poly.pdbx_seq_one_letter_code
_entity_poly.pdbx_strand_id
1 'polypeptide(L)'
;MNIIDYVSETYSDREFIFIKGHLYLEGIMSELIKKLYPNPNSLNNIDNSFFKKVKLIRAVNGITDEMEKLLLEVNSIRNKMAHNLHYKLSFDDFFELVLLSVNAHIDYSDDGIFKDKEYSKKEYFENSNFGVQELMSNTFSKLVDNENMFSISEISSFLC
;
A
#
# COMPACT_ATOMS: atom_id res chain seq x y z
N MET A 1 -22.04 4.08 24.19
CA MET A 1 -21.18 3.47 23.15
C MET A 1 -20.43 4.61 22.50
N ASN A 2 -19.12 4.72 22.73
CA ASN A 2 -18.31 5.75 22.09
C ASN A 2 -18.03 5.34 20.64
N ILE A 3 -17.81 6.30 19.75
CA ILE A 3 -17.43 6.04 18.37
C ILE A 3 -16.13 5.23 18.29
N ILE A 4 -15.24 5.40 19.27
CA ILE A 4 -13.99 4.64 19.40
C ILE A 4 -14.27 3.15 19.63
N ASP A 5 -15.20 2.82 20.53
CA ASP A 5 -15.58 1.44 20.82
C ASP A 5 -16.22 0.78 19.58
N TYR A 6 -17.06 1.54 18.84
CA TYR A 6 -17.68 1.08 17.60
C TYR A 6 -16.67 0.85 16.47
N VAL A 7 -15.65 1.71 16.34
CA VAL A 7 -14.59 1.56 15.34
C VAL A 7 -13.73 0.32 15.61
N SER A 8 -13.44 0.01 16.87
CA SER A 8 -12.75 -1.24 17.23
C SER A 8 -13.59 -2.50 17.01
N GLU A 9 -14.92 -2.39 17.03
CA GLU A 9 -15.84 -3.51 16.78
C GLU A 9 -16.11 -3.74 15.28
N THR A 10 -15.94 -2.72 14.43
CA THR A 10 -16.32 -2.77 13.01
C THR A 10 -15.18 -3.15 12.07
N TYR A 11 -13.94 -2.78 12.38
CA TYR A 11 -12.77 -3.16 11.58
C TYR A 11 -12.10 -4.42 12.13
N SER A 12 -11.84 -5.43 11.29
CA SER A 12 -10.93 -6.50 11.72
C SER A 12 -9.51 -5.95 11.74
N ASP A 13 -8.64 -6.62 12.50
CA ASP A 13 -7.22 -6.33 12.56
C ASP A 13 -6.59 -6.21 11.16
N ARG A 14 -7.07 -6.97 10.17
CA ARG A 14 -6.55 -6.96 8.80
C ARG A 14 -6.85 -5.68 8.04
N GLU A 15 -8.08 -5.18 8.12
CA GLU A 15 -8.44 -3.92 7.46
C GLU A 15 -7.77 -2.73 8.14
N PHE A 16 -7.58 -2.78 9.46
CA PHE A 16 -6.80 -1.76 10.17
C PHE A 16 -5.34 -1.75 9.70
N ILE A 17 -4.70 -2.93 9.57
CA ILE A 17 -3.35 -3.06 9.00
C ILE A 17 -3.32 -2.51 7.56
N PHE A 18 -4.33 -2.82 6.75
CA PHE A 18 -4.41 -2.34 5.37
C PHE A 18 -4.49 -0.80 5.30
N ILE A 19 -5.39 -0.19 6.07
CA ILE A 19 -5.54 1.27 6.13
C ILE A 19 -4.25 1.92 6.62
N LYS A 20 -3.64 1.37 7.68
CA LYS A 20 -2.36 1.88 8.20
C LYS A 20 -1.25 1.77 7.13
N GLY A 21 -1.17 0.65 6.44
CA GLY A 21 -0.26 0.45 5.31
C GLY A 21 -0.47 1.47 4.20
N HIS A 22 -1.73 1.73 3.82
CA HIS A 22 -2.06 2.72 2.79
C HIS A 22 -1.57 4.12 3.19
N LEU A 23 -1.71 4.51 4.46
CA LEU A 23 -1.21 5.79 4.96
C LEU A 23 0.33 5.88 4.86
N TYR A 24 1.06 4.80 5.14
CA TYR A 24 2.51 4.77 4.94
C TYR A 24 2.89 4.92 3.46
N LEU A 25 2.20 4.22 2.55
CA LEU A 25 2.40 4.36 1.11
C LEU A 25 2.14 5.80 0.66
N GLU A 26 1.08 6.44 1.19
CA GLU A 26 0.78 7.83 0.88
C GLU A 26 1.83 8.81 1.41
N GLY A 27 2.37 8.55 2.59
CA GLY A 27 3.46 9.31 3.19
C GLY A 27 4.73 9.23 2.34
N ILE A 28 5.20 8.03 1.99
CA ILE A 28 6.42 7.87 1.20
C ILE A 28 6.28 8.42 -0.22
N MET A 29 5.11 8.28 -0.85
CA MET A 29 4.84 8.90 -2.14
C MET A 29 4.92 10.43 -2.08
N SER A 30 4.51 11.03 -0.96
CA SER A 30 4.62 12.48 -0.77
C SER A 30 6.09 12.93 -0.72
N GLU A 31 6.98 12.14 -0.12
CA GLU A 31 8.41 12.41 -0.17
C GLU A 31 9.05 12.11 -1.52
N LEU A 32 8.64 11.04 -2.20
CA LEU A 32 9.09 10.74 -3.56
C LEU A 32 8.83 11.93 -4.48
N ILE A 33 7.64 12.53 -4.41
CA ILE A 33 7.30 13.73 -5.20
C ILE A 33 8.25 14.88 -4.87
N LYS A 34 8.60 15.10 -3.59
CA LYS A 34 9.54 16.16 -3.20
C LYS A 34 10.94 15.95 -3.79
N LYS A 35 11.37 14.70 -3.96
CA LYS A 35 12.69 14.34 -4.49
C LYS A 35 12.74 14.29 -6.02
N LEU A 36 11.66 13.85 -6.66
CA LEU A 36 11.59 13.68 -8.12
C LEU A 36 11.37 15.00 -8.87
N TYR A 37 10.72 15.97 -8.25
CA TYR A 37 10.38 17.23 -8.90
C TYR A 37 11.36 18.35 -8.52
N PRO A 38 11.88 19.14 -9.49
CA PRO A 38 12.85 20.20 -9.20
C PRO A 38 12.32 21.33 -8.28
N ASN A 39 11.01 21.60 -8.33
CA ASN A 39 10.36 22.66 -7.58
C ASN A 39 9.09 22.13 -6.87
N PRO A 40 9.21 21.20 -5.91
CA PRO A 40 8.06 20.46 -5.41
C PRO A 40 7.05 21.36 -4.67
N ASN A 41 7.49 22.49 -4.13
CA ASN A 41 6.62 23.47 -3.46
C ASN A 41 5.57 24.09 -4.41
N SER A 42 5.77 24.06 -5.73
CA SER A 42 4.74 24.50 -6.67
C SER A 42 3.52 23.58 -6.70
N LEU A 43 3.62 22.38 -6.12
CA LEU A 43 2.54 21.41 -6.04
C LEU A 43 1.71 21.55 -4.75
N ASN A 44 2.12 22.37 -3.77
CA ASN A 44 1.48 22.45 -2.45
C ASN A 44 0.00 22.87 -2.47
N ASN A 45 -0.44 23.56 -3.52
CA ASN A 45 -1.83 24.02 -3.69
C ASN A 45 -2.63 23.16 -4.70
N ILE A 46 -2.04 22.07 -5.18
CA ILE A 46 -2.73 21.10 -6.03
C ILE A 46 -3.31 20.05 -5.08
N ASP A 47 -4.61 19.76 -5.23
CA ASP A 47 -5.22 18.61 -4.54
C ASP A 47 -4.37 17.36 -4.83
N ASN A 48 -3.79 16.79 -3.78
CA ASN A 48 -2.78 15.74 -3.87
C ASN A 48 -3.32 14.43 -3.28
N SER A 49 -4.51 14.03 -3.70
CA SER A 49 -5.07 12.72 -3.37
C SER A 49 -4.12 11.58 -3.77
N PHE A 50 -4.26 10.43 -3.12
CA PHE A 50 -3.45 9.23 -3.42
C PHE A 50 -3.38 8.94 -4.93
N PHE A 51 -4.52 8.97 -5.63
CA PHE A 51 -4.57 8.77 -7.08
C PHE A 51 -3.65 9.76 -7.83
N LYS A 52 -3.71 11.04 -7.49
CA LYS A 52 -2.90 12.07 -8.16
C LYS A 52 -1.42 11.91 -7.83
N LYS A 53 -1.06 11.52 -6.60
CA LYS A 53 0.32 11.20 -6.23
C LYS A 53 0.90 10.10 -7.11
N VAL A 54 0.15 9.00 -7.29
CA VAL A 54 0.56 7.90 -8.18
C VAL A 54 0.80 8.41 -9.60
N LYS A 55 -0.13 9.22 -10.15
CA LYS A 55 0.00 9.78 -11.50
C LYS A 55 1.19 10.73 -11.65
N LEU A 56 1.45 11.57 -10.64
CA LEU A 56 2.61 12.47 -10.64
C LEU A 56 3.92 11.68 -10.68
N ILE A 57 4.10 10.72 -9.76
CA ILE A 57 5.31 9.89 -9.70
C ILE A 57 5.49 9.12 -11.03
N ARG A 58 4.41 8.57 -11.58
CA ARG A 58 4.46 7.87 -12.87
C ARG A 58 4.87 8.78 -14.03
N ALA A 59 4.38 10.02 -14.07
CA ALA A 59 4.63 10.96 -15.15
C ALA A 59 6.12 11.31 -15.35
N VAL A 60 6.93 11.16 -14.29
CA VAL A 60 8.39 11.36 -14.32
C VAL A 60 9.16 10.04 -14.31
N ASN A 61 8.49 8.92 -14.60
CA ASN A 61 9.05 7.56 -14.57
C ASN A 61 9.60 7.13 -13.19
N GLY A 62 9.11 7.72 -12.11
CA GLY A 62 9.52 7.34 -10.75
C GLY A 62 8.99 5.96 -10.32
N ILE A 63 8.00 5.41 -11.03
CA ILE A 63 7.49 4.05 -10.86
C ILE A 63 7.16 3.43 -12.23
N THR A 64 7.12 2.11 -12.30
CA THR A 64 6.71 1.36 -13.49
C THR A 64 5.19 1.37 -13.68
N ASP A 65 4.71 0.91 -14.85
CA ASP A 65 3.28 0.74 -15.12
C ASP A 65 2.64 -0.30 -14.20
N GLU A 66 3.37 -1.37 -13.87
CA GLU A 66 2.93 -2.43 -12.97
C GLU A 66 2.76 -1.92 -11.54
N MET A 67 3.72 -1.13 -11.05
CA MET A 67 3.64 -0.49 -9.74
C MET A 67 2.50 0.53 -9.70
N GLU A 68 2.28 1.29 -10.77
CA GLU A 68 1.11 2.18 -10.87
C GLU A 68 -0.20 1.39 -10.73
N LYS A 69 -0.36 0.28 -11.47
CA LYS A 69 -1.57 -0.56 -11.39
C LYS A 69 -1.80 -1.08 -9.96
N LEU A 70 -0.76 -1.58 -9.31
CA LEU A 70 -0.83 -2.04 -7.92
C LEU A 70 -1.32 -0.93 -6.98
N LEU A 71 -0.68 0.24 -7.01
CA LEU A 71 -1.02 1.35 -6.10
C LEU A 71 -2.45 1.86 -6.32
N LEU A 72 -2.90 1.91 -7.58
CA LEU A 72 -4.28 2.28 -7.89
C LEU A 72 -5.28 1.26 -7.36
N GLU A 73 -4.98 -0.03 -7.39
CA GLU A 73 -5.84 -1.06 -6.81
C GLU A 73 -5.83 -1.02 -5.27
N VAL A 74 -4.68 -0.74 -4.64
CA VAL A 74 -4.61 -0.49 -3.19
C VAL A 74 -5.55 0.67 -2.80
N ASN A 75 -5.54 1.76 -3.58
CA ASN A 75 -6.44 2.89 -3.34
C ASN A 75 -7.91 2.56 -3.64
N SER A 76 -8.19 1.72 -4.65
CA SER A 76 -9.53 1.19 -4.95
C SER A 76 -10.12 0.47 -3.74
N ILE A 77 -9.38 -0.49 -3.17
CA ILE A 77 -9.78 -1.24 -1.97
C ILE A 77 -9.95 -0.33 -0.76
N ARG A 78 -9.03 0.62 -0.54
CA ARG A 78 -9.17 1.62 0.54
C ARG A 78 -10.43 2.46 0.35
N ASN A 79 -10.77 2.86 -0.87
CA ASN A 79 -12.01 3.61 -1.15
C ASN A 79 -13.26 2.75 -0.86
N LYS A 80 -13.24 1.45 -1.19
CA LYS A 80 -14.34 0.52 -0.80
C LYS A 80 -14.52 0.51 0.72
N MET A 81 -13.44 0.41 1.50
CA MET A 81 -13.46 0.47 2.97
C MET A 81 -14.03 1.80 3.50
N ALA A 82 -13.62 2.92 2.90
CA ALA A 82 -14.07 4.25 3.34
C ALA A 82 -15.55 4.54 3.02
N HIS A 83 -16.07 4.01 1.91
CA HIS A 83 -17.45 4.24 1.48
C HIS A 83 -18.45 3.21 2.01
N ASN A 84 -17.98 2.04 2.43
CA ASN A 84 -18.82 0.98 2.96
C ASN A 84 -18.27 0.49 4.31
N LEU A 85 -18.89 0.94 5.40
CA LEU A 85 -18.55 0.59 6.78
C LEU A 85 -18.63 -0.92 7.08
N HIS A 86 -19.31 -1.70 6.24
CA HIS A 86 -19.43 -3.16 6.37
C HIS A 86 -18.56 -3.92 5.36
N TYR A 87 -17.75 -3.21 4.57
CA TYR A 87 -16.82 -3.85 3.68
C TYR A 87 -15.76 -4.59 4.48
N LYS A 88 -15.59 -5.87 4.16
CA LYS A 88 -14.50 -6.70 4.67
C LYS A 88 -13.59 -7.02 3.51
N LEU A 89 -12.28 -6.91 3.74
CA LEU A 89 -11.30 -7.30 2.74
C LEU A 89 -11.49 -8.80 2.48
N SER A 90 -11.84 -9.17 1.24
CA SER A 90 -12.02 -10.57 0.86
C SER A 90 -10.67 -11.20 0.48
N PHE A 91 -10.63 -12.53 0.45
CA PHE A 91 -9.42 -13.23 0.01
C PHE A 91 -9.12 -12.91 -1.46
N ASP A 92 -10.13 -12.80 -2.31
CA ASP A 92 -9.92 -12.48 -3.72
C ASP A 92 -9.37 -11.05 -3.90
N ASP A 93 -9.87 -10.05 -3.14
CA ASP A 93 -9.29 -8.70 -3.15
C ASP A 93 -7.81 -8.72 -2.72
N PHE A 94 -7.48 -9.48 -1.67
CA PHE A 94 -6.10 -9.65 -1.21
C PHE A 94 -5.22 -10.36 -2.26
N PHE A 95 -5.68 -11.48 -2.79
CA PHE A 95 -4.90 -12.30 -3.71
C PHE A 95 -4.66 -11.58 -5.04
N GLU A 96 -5.63 -10.78 -5.51
CA GLU A 96 -5.44 -9.92 -6.68
C GLU A 96 -4.34 -8.89 -6.45
N LEU A 97 -4.28 -8.25 -5.28
CA LEU A 97 -3.17 -7.35 -4.94
C LEU A 97 -1.81 -8.08 -4.89
N VAL A 98 -1.77 -9.31 -4.39
CA VAL A 98 -0.55 -10.15 -4.40
C VAL A 98 -0.10 -10.46 -5.83
N LEU A 99 -1.02 -10.78 -6.74
CA LEU A 99 -0.65 -11.00 -8.13
C LEU A 99 -0.14 -9.72 -8.80
N LEU A 100 -0.77 -8.58 -8.51
CA LEU A 100 -0.31 -7.27 -9.00
C LEU A 100 1.08 -6.90 -8.44
N SER A 101 1.36 -7.21 -7.18
CA SER A 101 2.65 -6.90 -6.55
C SER A 101 3.78 -7.75 -7.10
N VAL A 102 3.54 -9.04 -7.36
CA VAL A 102 4.52 -9.92 -8.04
C VAL A 102 4.84 -9.39 -9.43
N ASN A 103 3.82 -8.95 -10.18
CA ASN A 103 4.03 -8.31 -11.49
C ASN A 103 4.82 -6.99 -11.37
N ALA A 104 4.66 -6.26 -10.26
CA ALA A 104 5.46 -5.07 -9.94
C ALA A 104 6.86 -5.39 -9.38
N HIS A 105 7.29 -6.66 -9.46
CA HIS A 105 8.59 -7.13 -8.97
C HIS A 105 8.83 -6.83 -7.48
N ILE A 106 7.77 -6.99 -6.68
CA ILE A 106 7.85 -7.03 -5.22
C ILE A 106 8.23 -8.44 -4.80
N ASP A 107 9.28 -8.52 -3.99
CA ASP A 107 9.81 -9.77 -3.48
C ASP A 107 9.04 -10.23 -2.23
N TYR A 108 8.91 -11.54 -2.05
CA TYR A 108 8.19 -12.17 -0.95
C TYR A 108 9.08 -13.21 -0.27
N SER A 109 8.83 -13.46 1.01
CA SER A 109 9.62 -14.43 1.78
C SER A 109 9.45 -15.87 1.29
N ASP A 110 8.28 -16.20 0.74
CA ASP A 110 7.94 -17.49 0.15
C ASP A 110 7.02 -17.29 -1.06
N ASP A 111 7.31 -18.02 -2.13
CA ASP A 111 6.50 -18.01 -3.36
C ASP A 111 5.10 -18.62 -3.16
N GLY A 112 4.90 -19.40 -2.10
CA GLY A 112 3.61 -20.00 -1.75
C GLY A 112 2.46 -18.98 -1.70
N ILE A 113 2.75 -17.73 -1.33
CA ILE A 113 1.75 -16.65 -1.26
C ILE A 113 1.07 -16.36 -2.61
N PHE A 114 1.75 -16.61 -3.73
CA PHE A 114 1.23 -16.31 -5.08
C PHE A 114 1.18 -17.53 -6.02
N LYS A 115 1.96 -18.58 -5.77
CA LYS A 115 1.97 -19.79 -6.61
C LYS A 115 0.88 -20.80 -6.25
N ASP A 116 0.40 -20.81 -5.00
CA ASP A 116 -0.65 -21.72 -4.54
C ASP A 116 -1.78 -20.92 -3.87
N LYS A 117 -2.89 -20.78 -4.60
CA LYS A 117 -4.05 -19.97 -4.15
C LYS A 117 -4.69 -20.54 -2.88
N GLU A 118 -4.77 -21.86 -2.73
CA GLU A 118 -5.40 -22.48 -1.56
C GLU A 118 -4.48 -22.37 -0.33
N TYR A 119 -3.18 -22.59 -0.53
CA TYR A 119 -2.19 -22.36 0.52
C TYR A 119 -2.16 -20.90 0.96
N SER A 120 -2.14 -19.96 0.00
CA SER A 120 -2.20 -18.52 0.26
C SER A 120 -3.43 -18.13 1.08
N LYS A 121 -4.61 -18.64 0.68
CA LYS A 121 -5.85 -18.42 1.43
C LYS A 121 -5.73 -18.87 2.87
N LYS A 122 -5.23 -20.08 3.08
CA LYS A 122 -5.15 -20.67 4.41
C LYS A 122 -4.11 -19.96 5.28
N GLU A 123 -2.87 -19.87 4.84
CA GLU A 123 -1.75 -19.44 5.69
C GLU A 123 -1.60 -17.90 5.77
N TYR A 124 -1.81 -17.20 4.66
CA TYR A 124 -1.56 -15.75 4.57
C TYR A 124 -2.80 -14.90 4.83
N PHE A 125 -3.99 -15.49 4.73
CA PHE A 125 -5.25 -14.76 4.86
C PHE A 125 -6.11 -15.26 6.03
N GLU A 126 -6.44 -16.55 6.12
CA GLU A 126 -7.34 -17.07 7.16
C GLU A 126 -6.65 -17.26 8.52
N ASN A 127 -5.47 -17.89 8.53
CA ASN A 127 -4.74 -18.18 9.76
C ASN A 127 -4.03 -16.95 10.36
N SER A 128 -3.83 -15.91 9.57
CA SER A 128 -3.06 -14.74 10.00
C SER A 128 -3.43 -13.47 9.22
N ASN A 129 -3.09 -12.32 9.79
CA ASN A 129 -3.09 -11.04 9.06
C ASN A 129 -1.73 -10.76 8.39
N PHE A 130 -0.81 -11.73 8.46
CA PHE A 130 0.57 -11.58 8.02
C PHE A 130 0.66 -11.29 6.53
N GLY A 131 -0.20 -11.89 5.69
CA GLY A 131 -0.18 -11.64 4.25
C GLY A 131 -0.43 -10.18 3.88
N VAL A 132 -1.37 -9.51 4.55
CA VAL A 132 -1.61 -8.08 4.31
C VAL A 132 -0.47 -7.22 4.84
N GLN A 133 0.08 -7.57 6.00
CA GLN A 133 1.25 -6.88 6.52
C GLN A 133 2.45 -6.99 5.55
N GLU A 134 2.77 -8.20 5.10
CA GLU A 134 3.87 -8.46 4.17
C GLU A 134 3.66 -7.75 2.83
N LEU A 135 2.47 -7.84 2.23
CA LEU A 135 2.10 -7.11 1.02
C LEU A 135 2.37 -5.61 1.14
N MET A 136 1.86 -4.98 2.21
CA MET A 136 1.98 -3.52 2.39
C MET A 136 3.42 -3.11 2.71
N SER A 137 4.11 -3.87 3.56
CA SER A 137 5.52 -3.63 3.92
C SER A 137 6.45 -3.80 2.72
N ASN A 138 6.29 -4.84 1.90
CA ASN A 138 7.16 -5.07 0.76
C ASN A 138 6.88 -4.06 -0.36
N THR A 139 5.62 -3.64 -0.54
CA THR A 139 5.27 -2.52 -1.44
C THR A 139 5.95 -1.21 -0.99
N PHE A 140 5.91 -0.91 0.32
CA PHE A 140 6.59 0.26 0.87
C PHE A 140 8.10 0.19 0.62
N SER A 141 8.74 -0.95 0.94
CA SER A 141 10.17 -1.16 0.72
C SER A 141 10.55 -0.96 -0.74
N LYS A 142 9.74 -1.46 -1.69
CA LYS A 142 9.97 -1.29 -3.11
C LYS A 142 9.93 0.17 -3.57
N LEU A 143 9.04 0.99 -2.99
CA LEU A 143 8.99 2.44 -3.27
C LEU A 143 10.21 3.19 -2.70
N VAL A 144 10.75 2.72 -1.58
CA VAL A 144 11.92 3.29 -0.92
C VAL A 144 13.22 2.93 -1.63
N ASP A 145 13.30 1.73 -2.21
CA ASP A 145 14.48 1.21 -2.95
C ASP A 145 14.74 1.92 -4.30
N ASN A 146 14.09 3.06 -4.53
CA ASN A 146 14.21 3.85 -5.74
C ASN A 146 15.58 4.55 -5.79
N GLU A 147 16.58 3.90 -6.39
CA GLU A 147 17.88 4.48 -6.78
C GLU A 147 18.65 5.23 -5.66
N ASN A 148 18.58 4.78 -4.40
CA ASN A 148 19.16 5.45 -3.22
C ASN A 148 18.59 6.86 -2.95
N MET A 149 17.36 7.14 -3.40
CA MET A 149 16.69 8.42 -3.14
C MET A 149 16.47 8.70 -1.64
N PHE A 150 16.41 7.65 -0.83
CA PHE A 150 16.21 7.74 0.62
C PHE A 150 17.43 7.27 1.39
N SER A 151 17.86 8.08 2.36
CA SER A 151 18.81 7.67 3.38
C SER A 151 18.15 6.79 4.44
N ILE A 152 18.95 5.95 5.12
CA ILE A 152 18.49 5.12 6.23
C ILE A 152 17.80 5.95 7.32
N SER A 153 18.31 7.14 7.63
CA SER A 153 17.70 8.04 8.62
C SER A 153 16.31 8.54 8.21
N GLU A 154 16.11 8.84 6.92
CA GLU A 154 14.79 9.24 6.43
C GLU A 154 13.81 8.07 6.54
N ILE A 155 14.23 6.86 6.15
CA ILE A 155 13.41 5.64 6.25
C ILE A 155 13.03 5.38 7.71
N SER A 156 13.97 5.48 8.64
CA SER A 156 13.70 5.31 10.08
C SER A 156 12.66 6.30 10.60
N SER A 157 12.63 7.54 10.11
CA SER A 157 11.61 8.52 10.54
C SER A 157 10.18 8.18 10.10
N PHE A 158 10.00 7.32 9.10
CA PHE A 158 8.68 6.79 8.72
C PHE A 158 8.23 5.64 9.61
N LEU A 159 9.16 4.94 10.26
CA LEU A 159 8.89 3.69 10.98
C LEU A 159 8.83 3.89 12.51
N CYS A 160 9.25 5.04 13.03
CA CYS A 160 9.28 5.41 14.44
C CYS A 160 8.19 6.42 14.80
#